data_AF-A0A6G9A795-F1
#
_entry.id   AF-A0A6G9A795-F1
#
_cell.length_a   1.000
_cell.length_b   1.000
_cell.length_c   1.000
_cell.angle_alpha   90.00
_cell.angle_beta   90.00
_cell.angle_gamma   90.00
#
_symmetry.space_group_name_H-M   'P 1'
#
loop_
_entity.id
_entity.type
_entity.pdbx_description
1 polymer ?
#
loop_
_entity_poly.entity_id
_entity_poly.type
_entity_poly.pdbx_seq_one_letter_code
_entity_poly.pdbx_strand_id
1 'polypeptide(L)'
;MTDQAREAVELLLKNRQSDNRQSYLVRGRRYEQLSANDLCKLWAEQMNRWADDSIAFDQRALNDLGVEMGLREIAPPLEQIAEARQKILAKSGKALATILADHPDTE
;
A
#
# COMPACT_ATOMS: atom_id res chain seq x y z
N MET A 1 -20.82 2.42 -8.58
CA MET A 1 -20.41 2.74 -7.19
C MET A 1 -21.24 3.92 -6.72
N THR A 2 -21.98 3.77 -5.63
CA THR A 2 -22.74 4.88 -5.01
C THR A 2 -21.78 5.78 -4.22
N ASP A 3 -22.14 7.05 -4.03
CA ASP A 3 -21.31 8.00 -3.26
C ASP A 3 -21.06 7.53 -1.82
N GLN A 4 -22.02 6.82 -1.23
CA GLN A 4 -21.88 6.20 0.09
C GLN A 4 -20.82 5.09 0.13
N ALA A 5 -20.72 4.26 -0.92
CA ALA A 5 -19.70 3.22 -0.99
C ALA A 5 -18.30 3.82 -1.12
N ARG A 6 -18.17 4.93 -1.86
CA ARG A 6 -16.92 5.68 -1.96
C ARG A 6 -16.51 6.27 -0.61
N GLU A 7 -17.43 6.94 0.07
CA GLU A 7 -17.15 7.55 1.38
C GLU A 7 -16.74 6.51 2.43
N ALA A 8 -17.41 5.36 2.47
CA ALA A 8 -17.07 4.26 3.39
C ALA A 8 -15.67 3.71 3.13
N VAL A 9 -15.28 3.56 1.85
CA VAL A 9 -13.92 3.15 1.47
C VAL A 9 -12.89 4.20 1.87
N GLU A 10 -13.17 5.48 1.65
CA GLU A 10 -12.25 6.56 2.05
C GLU A 10 -12.04 6.61 3.57
N LEU A 11 -13.11 6.46 4.36
CA LEU A 11 -13.04 6.35 5.83
C LEU A 11 -12.22 5.15 6.27
N LEU A 12 -12.47 3.98 5.68
CA LEU A 12 -11.73 2.76 5.98
C LEU A 12 -10.22 2.94 5.71
N LEU A 13 -9.87 3.54 4.58
CA LEU A 13 -8.48 3.81 4.20
C LEU A 13 -7.82 4.79 5.18
N LYS A 14 -8.50 5.87 5.55
CA LYS A 14 -8.00 6.86 6.54
C LYS A 14 -7.78 6.23 7.91
N ASN A 15 -8.71 5.39 8.37
CA ASN A 15 -8.57 4.69 9.65
C ASN A 15 -7.36 3.76 9.62
N ARG A 16 -7.22 2.96 8.54
CA ARG A 16 -6.08 2.06 8.38
C ARG A 16 -4.73 2.78 8.33
N GLN A 17 -4.66 3.94 7.65
CA GLN A 17 -3.46 4.77 7.64
C GLN A 17 -3.12 5.29 9.05
N SER A 18 -4.13 5.73 9.80
CA SER A 18 -3.97 6.21 11.18
C SER A 18 -3.48 5.09 12.10
N ASP A 19 -4.07 3.89 12.00
CA ASP A 19 -3.66 2.71 12.77
C ASP A 19 -2.23 2.30 12.46
N ASN A 20 -1.86 2.23 11.17
CA ASN A 20 -0.50 1.92 10.75
C ASN A 20 0.50 2.92 11.31
N ARG A 21 0.17 4.23 11.25
CA ARG A 21 1.02 5.30 11.79
C ARG A 21 1.19 5.16 13.30
N GLN A 22 0.11 5.01 14.04
CA GLN A 22 0.16 4.88 15.50
C GLN A 22 0.96 3.63 15.90
N SER A 23 0.71 2.51 15.23
CA SER A 23 1.38 1.25 15.46
C SER A 23 2.90 1.36 15.22
N TYR A 24 3.31 2.08 14.17
CA TYR A 24 4.72 2.33 13.87
C TYR A 24 5.39 3.21 14.93
N LEU A 25 4.73 4.29 15.34
CA LEU A 25 5.25 5.21 16.36
C LEU A 25 5.44 4.52 17.72
N VAL A 26 4.47 3.70 18.15
CA VAL A 26 4.55 2.96 19.42
C VAL A 26 5.69 1.93 19.43
N ARG A 27 6.00 1.30 18.29
CA ARG A 27 7.11 0.34 18.17
C ARG A 27 8.49 0.99 18.07
N GLY A 28 8.55 2.31 17.95
CA GLY A 28 9.78 3.04 17.65
C GLY A 28 10.02 3.12 16.15
N ARG A 29 10.47 4.29 15.69
CA ARG A 29 10.69 4.61 14.27
C ARG A 29 11.91 3.89 13.71
N ARG A 30 11.77 2.58 13.46
CA ARG A 30 12.86 1.70 12.99
C ARG A 30 13.65 2.24 11.79
N TYR A 31 13.02 3.05 10.94
CA TYR A 31 13.60 3.56 9.70
C TYR A 31 14.03 5.04 9.78
N GLU A 32 13.93 5.67 10.95
CA GLU A 32 14.27 7.08 11.17
C GLU A 32 15.71 7.42 10.77
N GLN A 33 16.65 6.51 11.05
CA GLN A 33 18.07 6.71 10.75
C GLN A 33 18.44 6.46 9.29
N LEU A 34 17.52 5.94 8.47
CA LEU A 34 17.81 5.71 7.06
C LEU A 34 17.89 7.03 6.30
N SER A 35 18.72 7.06 5.25
CA SER A 35 18.70 8.16 4.30
C SER A 35 17.39 8.12 3.49
N ALA A 36 16.99 9.26 2.92
CA ALA A 36 15.83 9.31 2.03
C ALA A 36 15.97 8.34 0.85
N ASN A 37 17.18 8.18 0.32
CA ASN A 37 17.46 7.28 -0.80
C ASN A 37 17.27 5.81 -0.40
N ASP A 38 17.81 5.40 0.76
CA ASP A 38 17.66 4.03 1.25
C ASP A 38 16.20 3.71 1.58
N LEU A 39 15.47 4.69 2.13
CA LEU A 39 14.05 4.56 2.42
C LEU A 39 13.23 4.34 1.13
N CYS A 40 13.47 5.17 0.10
CA CYS A 40 12.85 5.02 -1.21
C CYS A 40 13.16 3.66 -1.85
N LYS A 41 14.43 3.23 -1.80
CA LYS A 41 14.87 1.95 -2.37
C LYS A 41 14.18 0.77 -1.69
N LEU A 42 14.19 0.71 -0.35
CA LEU A 42 13.56 -0.37 0.40
C LEU A 42 12.04 -0.41 0.19
N TRP A 43 11.40 0.76 0.10
CA TRP A 43 9.97 0.83 -0.19
C TRP A 43 9.66 0.30 -1.59
N ALA A 44 10.45 0.69 -2.60
CA ALA A 44 10.32 0.19 -3.96
C ALA A 44 10.54 -1.33 -4.05
N GLU A 45 11.53 -1.86 -3.33
CA GLU A 45 11.78 -3.30 -3.24
C GLU A 45 10.56 -4.06 -2.68
N GLN A 46 9.95 -3.57 -1.60
CA GLN A 46 8.75 -4.21 -1.03
C GLN A 46 7.55 -4.13 -1.99
N MET A 47 7.40 -3.03 -2.71
CA MET A 47 6.36 -2.89 -3.74
C MET A 47 6.55 -3.87 -4.90
N ASN A 48 7.79 -4.06 -5.36
CA ASN A 48 8.11 -5.05 -6.40
C ASN A 48 7.83 -6.47 -5.90
N ARG A 49 8.24 -6.82 -4.67
CA ARG A 49 7.94 -8.11 -4.05
C ARG A 49 6.44 -8.36 -3.92
N TRP A 50 5.66 -7.34 -3.57
CA TRP A 50 4.22 -7.44 -3.53
C TRP A 50 3.60 -7.67 -4.92
N ALA A 51 4.08 -6.92 -5.92
CA ALA A 51 3.64 -7.09 -7.30
C ALA A 51 3.90 -8.51 -7.83
N ASP A 52 5.02 -9.11 -7.44
CA ASP A 52 5.46 -10.45 -7.85
C ASP A 52 4.89 -11.60 -7.00
N ASP A 53 3.99 -11.34 -6.04
CA ASP A 53 3.50 -12.35 -5.08
C ASP A 53 4.63 -13.07 -4.35
N SER A 54 5.74 -12.38 -4.12
CA SER A 54 6.92 -12.97 -3.49
C SER A 54 6.62 -13.38 -2.06
N ILE A 55 7.06 -14.57 -1.66
CA ILE A 55 7.04 -15.02 -0.27
C ILE A 55 7.88 -14.13 0.66
N ALA A 56 8.81 -13.35 0.09
CA ALA A 56 9.63 -12.38 0.82
C ALA A 56 8.93 -11.02 1.01
N PHE A 57 7.69 -10.87 0.53
CA PHE A 57 6.90 -9.69 0.79
C PHE A 57 6.50 -9.61 2.27
N ASP A 58 6.82 -8.48 2.88
CA ASP A 58 6.41 -8.15 4.25
C ASP A 58 5.54 -6.89 4.20
N GLN A 59 4.24 -7.11 4.43
CA GLN A 59 3.23 -6.04 4.45
C GLN A 59 3.48 -5.04 5.58
N ARG A 60 3.96 -5.49 6.75
CA ARG A 60 4.26 -4.58 7.87
C ARG A 60 5.45 -3.70 7.51
N ALA A 61 6.50 -4.28 6.92
CA ALA A 61 7.65 -3.51 6.46
C ALA A 61 7.23 -2.45 5.41
N LEU A 62 6.38 -2.81 4.44
CA LEU A 62 5.87 -1.85 3.45
C LEU A 62 5.08 -0.70 4.11
N ASN A 63 4.20 -1.02 5.08
CA ASN A 63 3.42 -0.02 5.81
C ASN A 63 4.32 0.90 6.63
N ASP A 64 5.26 0.35 7.40
CA ASP A 64 6.17 1.09 8.26
C ASP A 64 7.09 2.01 7.42
N LEU A 65 7.57 1.55 6.27
CA LEU A 65 8.32 2.38 5.30
C LEU A 65 7.45 3.51 4.76
N GLY A 66 6.20 3.22 4.36
CA GLY A 66 5.26 4.22 3.86
C GLY A 66 4.90 5.29 4.90
N VAL A 67 4.74 4.89 6.16
CA VAL A 67 4.52 5.81 7.28
C VAL A 67 5.74 6.72 7.46
N GLU A 68 6.96 6.16 7.50
CA GLU A 68 8.17 6.95 7.68
C GLU A 68 8.39 7.94 6.54
N MET A 69 8.13 7.53 5.29
CA MET A 69 8.15 8.44 4.14
C MET A 69 7.14 9.58 4.30
N GLY A 70 5.92 9.28 4.74
CA GLY A 70 4.89 10.28 5.01
C GLY A 70 5.26 11.25 6.14
N LEU A 71 5.88 10.75 7.22
CA LEU A 71 6.38 11.59 8.32
C LEU A 71 7.48 12.56 7.89
N ARG A 72 8.25 12.20 6.85
CA ARG A 72 9.34 13.01 6.30
C ARG A 72 8.95 13.76 5.03
N GLU A 73 7.68 13.72 4.65
CA GLU A 73 7.14 14.35 3.44
C GLU A 73 7.86 13.90 2.14
N ILE A 74 8.35 12.65 2.12
CA ILE A 74 9.02 12.06 0.97
C ILE A 74 7.97 11.41 0.06
N ALA A 75 7.90 11.85 -1.19
CA ALA A 75 7.03 11.24 -2.18
C ALA A 75 7.48 9.80 -2.51
N PRO A 76 6.56 8.84 -2.67
CA PRO A 76 6.87 7.50 -3.16
C PRO A 76 7.59 7.55 -4.52
N PRO A 77 8.67 6.76 -4.73
CA PRO A 77 9.42 6.74 -6.00
C PRO A 77 8.66 5.95 -7.07
N LEU A 78 7.56 6.52 -7.59
CA LEU A 78 6.65 5.84 -8.52
C LEU A 78 7.33 5.41 -9.83
N GLU A 79 8.38 6.09 -10.26
CA GLU A 79 9.18 5.74 -11.44
C GLU A 79 9.93 4.41 -11.25
N GLN A 80 10.43 4.15 -10.04
CA GLN A 80 11.20 2.93 -9.72
C GLN A 80 10.32 1.68 -9.63
N ILE A 81 8.99 1.84 -9.60
CA ILE A 81 8.01 0.76 -9.50
C ILE A 81 7.07 0.71 -10.71
N ALA A 82 7.44 1.30 -11.85
CA ALA A 82 6.56 1.40 -13.02
C ALA A 82 6.00 0.03 -13.47
N GLU A 83 6.84 -1.00 -13.54
CA GLU A 83 6.43 -2.37 -13.89
C GLU A 83 5.57 -3.01 -12.80
N ALA A 84 5.96 -2.85 -11.53
CA ALA A 84 5.16 -3.33 -10.41
C ALA A 84 3.76 -2.70 -10.38
N ARG A 85 3.64 -1.41 -10.71
CA ARG A 85 2.34 -0.73 -10.83
C ARG A 85 1.46 -1.39 -11.87
N GLN A 86 2.00 -1.76 -13.03
CA GLN A 86 1.23 -2.46 -14.06
C GLN A 86 0.75 -3.84 -13.57
N LYS A 87 1.63 -4.60 -12.91
CA LYS A 87 1.28 -5.90 -12.32
C LYS A 87 0.20 -5.77 -11.26
N ILE A 88 0.33 -4.80 -10.35
CA ILE A 88 -0.67 -4.54 -9.30
C ILE A 88 -2.01 -4.13 -9.91
N LEU A 89 -2.03 -3.25 -10.91
CA LEU A 89 -3.26 -2.86 -11.60
C LEU A 89 -3.93 -4.05 -12.28
N ALA A 90 -3.16 -4.90 -12.97
CA ALA A 90 -3.68 -6.12 -13.59
C ALA A 90 -4.28 -7.09 -12.55
N LYS A 91 -3.65 -7.23 -11.38
CA LYS A 91 -4.13 -8.09 -10.28
C LYS A 91 -5.40 -7.53 -9.64
N SER A 92 -5.44 -6.23 -9.35
CA SER A 92 -6.62 -5.55 -8.82
C SER A 92 -7.79 -5.61 -9.78
N GLY A 93 -7.55 -5.46 -11.09
CA GLY A 93 -8.57 -5.59 -12.12
C GLY A 93 -9.17 -6.99 -12.17
N LYS A 94 -8.34 -8.04 -12.09
CA LYS A 94 -8.81 -9.43 -12.00
C LYS A 94 -9.61 -9.69 -10.74
N ALA A 95 -9.13 -9.25 -9.57
CA ALA A 95 -9.81 -9.44 -8.30
C ALA A 95 -11.18 -8.74 -8.27
N LEU A 96 -11.26 -7.51 -8.77
CA LEU A 96 -12.52 -6.78 -8.89
C LEU A 96 -13.49 -7.46 -9.86
N ALA A 97 -13.00 -7.94 -11.01
CA ALA A 97 -13.83 -8.69 -11.96
C ALA A 97 -14.39 -9.98 -11.33
N THR A 98 -13.60 -10.69 -10.52
CA THR A 98 -14.07 -11.88 -9.79
C THR A 98 -15.13 -11.52 -8.75
N ILE A 99 -14.93 -10.47 -7.95
CA ILE A 99 -15.92 -10.04 -6.93
C ILE A 99 -17.24 -9.63 -7.59
N LEU A 100 -17.18 -8.93 -8.73
CA LEU A 100 -18.37 -8.55 -9.50
C LEU A 100 -19.06 -9.74 -10.17
N ALA A 101 -18.32 -10.79 -10.52
CA ALA A 101 -18.89 -12.02 -11.08
C ALA A 101 -19.55 -12.90 -10.01
N ASP A 102 -19.01 -12.92 -8.79
CA ASP A 102 -19.55 -13.69 -7.65
C ASP A 102 -20.75 -13.00 -6.95
N HIS A 103 -20.97 -11.72 -7.24
CA HIS A 103 -22.20 -10.99 -6.87
C HIS A 103 -22.95 -10.55 -8.14
N PRO A 104 -23.62 -11.48 -8.86
CA PRO A 104 -24.63 -11.05 -9.82
C PRO A 104 -25.71 -10.32 -9.01
N ASP A 105 -26.11 -9.14 -9.45
CA ASP A 105 -27.17 -8.36 -8.83
C ASP A 105 -28.33 -9.30 -8.46
N THR A 106 -28.60 -9.40 -7.16
CA THR A 106 -29.81 -10.07 -6.67
C THR A 106 -30.93 -9.09 -6.95
N GLU A 107 -31.65 -9.35 -8.05
CA GLU A 107 -32.95 -8.72 -8.37
C GLU A 107 -33.95 -8.88 -7.21
#